data_AF-T1K2K3-F1
#
_entry.id   AF-T1K2K3-F1
#
_cell.length_a   1.000
_cell.length_b   1.000
_cell.length_c   1.000
_cell.angle_alpha   90.00
_cell.angle_beta   90.00
_cell.angle_gamma   90.00
#
_symmetry.space_group_name_H-M   'P 1'
#
loop_
_entity.id
_entity.type
_entity.pdbx_description
1 polymer ?
#
loop_
_entity_poly.entity_id
_entity_poly.type
_entity_poly.pdbx_seq_one_letter_code
_entity_poly.pdbx_strand_id
1 'polypeptide(L)'
;MHFKPSLKFHEGVIIDKQVTNCDLPYLCPPNSFPLSLNTGQDNQKYPELCIDGKIVMSKGTNNCGRGINVAIIDNVTRTVTRVVNYDTYGTDSSNLETMLLTLRRGEIIILLTFDEPSTKLSTVARLLLHELGSSQAQNLQFRTSWYFITFKGLTGYSPYEEIAFPGTTGWGKSLSLNTCLPFSFEGQMIKPDTTVIDNESRVKFLSSFYNIIQP
;
A
#
# COMPACT_ATOMS: atom_id res chain seq x y z
N MET A 1 4.92 23.55 24.69
CA MET A 1 5.25 22.39 23.83
C MET A 1 5.21 21.14 24.69
N HIS A 2 4.18 20.31 24.56
CA HIS A 2 4.15 19.01 25.23
C HIS A 2 4.82 17.98 24.32
N PHE A 3 6.07 17.64 24.62
CA PHE A 3 6.74 16.49 24.03
C PHE A 3 6.06 15.23 24.57
N LYS A 4 5.23 14.57 23.76
CA LYS A 4 4.83 13.18 24.02
C LYS A 4 6.06 12.32 23.71
N PRO A 5 6.60 11.55 24.68
CA PRO A 5 7.70 10.63 24.39
C PRO A 5 7.21 9.60 23.40
N SER A 6 7.88 9.53 22.24
CA SER A 6 7.56 8.52 21.26
C SER A 6 8.11 7.17 21.73
N LEU A 7 7.26 6.15 21.79
CA LEU A 7 7.66 4.83 22.26
C LEU A 7 8.38 4.12 21.11
N LYS A 8 9.65 3.75 21.32
CA LYS A 8 10.41 2.95 20.35
C LYS A 8 10.12 1.47 20.58
N PHE A 9 9.72 0.76 19.54
CA PHE A 9 9.60 -0.70 19.50
C PHE A 9 10.79 -1.29 18.71
N HIS A 10 10.91 -2.62 18.69
CA HIS A 10 11.94 -3.41 17.97
C HIS A 10 12.57 -2.67 16.77
N GLU A 11 13.91 -2.67 16.71
CA GLU A 11 14.69 -2.09 15.60
C GLU A 11 14.51 -0.57 15.35
N GLY A 12 13.94 0.17 16.32
CA GLY A 12 13.88 1.63 16.27
C GLY A 12 12.63 2.19 15.59
N VAL A 13 11.63 1.35 15.31
CA VAL A 13 10.30 1.80 14.85
C VAL A 13 9.65 2.65 15.94
N ILE A 14 9.21 3.86 15.57
CA ILE A 14 8.56 4.80 16.46
C ILE A 14 7.04 4.57 16.44
N ILE A 15 6.42 4.49 17.61
CA ILE A 15 4.97 4.51 17.78
C ILE A 15 4.54 5.94 18.11
N ASP A 16 3.70 6.53 17.26
CA ASP A 16 3.13 7.87 17.46
C ASP A 16 2.13 7.86 18.63
N LYS A 17 1.12 6.99 18.51
CA LYS A 17 0.06 6.80 19.50
C LYS A 17 -0.48 5.37 19.44
N GLN A 18 -1.08 4.94 20.54
CA GLN A 18 -1.90 3.73 20.57
C GLN A 18 -3.36 4.10 20.29
N VAL A 19 -4.02 3.29 19.46
CA VAL A 19 -5.42 3.43 19.07
C VAL A 19 -6.06 2.07 19.26
N THR A 20 -6.98 1.95 20.21
CA THR A 20 -7.60 0.66 20.53
C THR A 20 -8.19 0.02 19.27
N ASN A 21 -7.73 -1.19 18.95
CA ASN A 21 -8.22 -1.99 17.83
C ASN A 21 -8.18 -1.27 16.46
N CYS A 22 -7.31 -0.26 16.29
CA CYS A 22 -7.29 0.59 15.09
C CYS A 22 -8.67 1.16 14.71
N ASP A 23 -9.49 1.47 15.72
CA ASP A 23 -10.87 1.95 15.60
C ASP A 23 -11.83 0.98 14.87
N LEU A 24 -11.47 -0.30 14.74
CA LEU A 24 -12.40 -1.31 14.24
C LEU A 24 -13.52 -1.57 15.28
N PRO A 25 -14.80 -1.63 14.86
CA PRO A 25 -15.92 -1.84 15.78
C PRO A 25 -16.09 -3.30 16.23
N TYR A 26 -15.22 -4.20 15.76
CA TYR A 26 -15.26 -5.64 16.05
C TYR A 26 -13.85 -6.19 16.27
N LEU A 27 -13.74 -7.28 17.03
CA LEU A 27 -12.47 -7.97 17.26
C LEU A 27 -12.09 -8.81 16.04
N CYS A 28 -10.79 -8.89 15.77
CA CYS A 28 -10.28 -9.71 14.69
C CYS A 28 -10.29 -11.20 15.02
N PRO A 29 -10.60 -12.07 14.04
CA PRO A 29 -10.51 -13.51 14.24
C PRO A 29 -9.07 -13.96 14.50
N PRO A 30 -8.87 -15.18 15.04
CA PRO A 30 -7.53 -15.74 15.23
C PRO A 30 -6.68 -15.68 13.95
N ASN A 31 -5.37 -15.50 14.10
CA ASN A 31 -4.41 -15.35 12.99
C ASN A 31 -4.67 -14.14 12.07
N SER A 32 -5.31 -13.10 12.58
CA SER A 32 -5.39 -11.79 11.94
C SER A 32 -5.19 -10.67 12.96
N PHE A 33 -4.97 -9.46 12.48
CA PHE A 33 -4.77 -8.27 13.32
C PHE A 33 -5.55 -7.08 12.78
N PRO A 34 -5.97 -6.13 13.65
CA PRO A 34 -6.67 -4.95 13.20
C PRO A 34 -5.72 -4.04 12.42
N LEU A 35 -6.18 -3.62 11.26
CA LEU A 35 -5.47 -2.73 10.35
C LEU A 35 -6.40 -1.57 9.95
N SER A 36 -5.88 -0.36 10.07
CA SER A 36 -6.47 0.82 9.44
C SER A 36 -5.38 1.56 8.68
N LEU A 37 -5.67 1.95 7.45
CA LEU A 37 -4.80 2.81 6.65
C LEU A 37 -5.60 3.87 5.93
N ASN A 38 -4.95 5.01 5.68
CA ASN A 38 -5.30 5.92 4.61
C ASN A 38 -4.03 6.36 3.88
N THR A 39 -4.11 6.47 2.56
CA THR A 39 -3.09 7.19 1.78
C THR A 39 -3.20 8.68 2.07
N GLY A 40 -2.16 9.45 1.74
CA GLY A 40 -2.24 10.90 1.92
C GLY A 40 -3.32 11.55 1.04
N GLN A 41 -3.67 12.79 1.40
CA GLN A 41 -4.52 13.67 0.60
C GLN A 41 -3.68 14.84 0.09
N ASP A 42 -3.53 14.89 -1.23
CA ASP A 42 -2.68 15.82 -1.95
C ASP A 42 -1.26 15.83 -1.35
N ASN A 43 -0.74 17.01 -1.01
CA ASN A 43 0.51 17.20 -0.28
C ASN A 43 0.30 17.75 1.15
N GLN A 44 -0.94 17.72 1.65
CA GLN A 44 -1.32 18.39 2.91
C GLN A 44 -1.57 17.40 4.05
N LYS A 45 -2.33 16.33 3.79
CA LYS A 45 -2.62 15.29 4.80
C LYS A 45 -1.74 14.09 4.53
N TYR A 46 -0.91 13.76 5.50
CA TYR A 46 0.03 12.65 5.43
C TYR A 46 -0.74 11.32 5.57
N PRO A 47 -0.20 10.21 5.03
CA PRO A 47 -0.71 8.87 5.31
C PRO A 47 -0.75 8.59 6.82
N GLU A 48 -1.77 7.85 7.24
CA GLU A 48 -1.82 7.24 8.57
C GLU A 48 -1.92 5.72 8.43
N LEU A 49 -1.14 4.98 9.23
CA LEU A 49 -1.15 3.52 9.28
C LEU A 49 -1.20 3.05 10.74
N CYS A 50 -2.30 2.39 11.08
CA CYS A 50 -2.49 1.67 12.33
C CYS A 50 -2.34 0.17 12.12
N ILE A 51 -1.43 -0.47 12.87
CA ILE A 51 -1.23 -1.92 12.88
C ILE A 51 -1.34 -2.40 14.32
N ASP A 52 -2.25 -3.34 14.58
CA ASP A 52 -2.41 -3.96 15.90
C ASP A 52 -2.53 -2.93 17.05
N GLY A 53 -3.34 -1.90 16.80
CA GLY A 53 -3.59 -0.79 17.70
C GLY A 53 -2.44 0.21 17.89
N LYS A 54 -1.42 0.18 17.04
CA LYS A 54 -0.27 1.10 17.08
C LYS A 54 -0.20 1.91 15.80
N ILE A 55 -0.19 3.23 15.92
CA ILE A 55 0.04 4.14 14.79
C ILE A 55 1.54 4.21 14.55
N VAL A 56 1.97 3.61 13.44
CA VAL A 56 3.38 3.48 13.06
C VAL A 56 3.76 4.37 11.89
N MET A 57 2.79 4.99 11.23
CA MET A 57 3.02 5.95 10.16
C MET A 57 2.04 7.11 10.34
N SER A 58 2.55 8.32 10.42
CA SER A 58 1.80 9.57 10.54
C SER A 58 2.74 10.76 10.31
N LYS A 59 2.21 11.98 10.20
CA LYS A 59 3.03 13.19 10.05
C LYS A 59 4.04 13.32 11.19
N GLY A 60 5.33 13.33 10.85
CA GLY A 60 6.42 13.43 11.83
C GLY A 60 6.84 12.10 12.47
N THR A 61 6.25 10.97 12.05
CA THR A 61 6.55 9.64 12.58
C THR A 61 7.23 8.78 11.51
N ASN A 62 8.33 8.11 11.87
CA ASN A 62 9.09 7.20 11.00
C ASN A 62 9.39 7.77 9.59
N ASN A 63 9.66 9.08 9.52
CA ASN A 63 9.93 9.81 8.28
C ASN A 63 8.82 9.68 7.23
N CYS A 64 7.56 9.46 7.64
CA CYS A 64 6.42 9.47 6.72
C CYS A 64 6.43 10.74 5.86
N GLY A 65 6.42 10.59 4.55
CA GLY A 65 6.73 11.67 3.61
C GLY A 65 6.37 11.33 2.16
N ARG A 66 6.69 12.25 1.26
CA ARG A 66 6.43 12.12 -0.18
C ARG A 66 7.01 10.81 -0.72
N GLY A 67 6.37 10.23 -1.72
CA GLY A 67 6.80 9.00 -2.37
C GLY A 67 6.06 7.77 -1.83
N ILE A 68 6.80 6.68 -1.63
CA ILE A 68 6.28 5.39 -1.17
C ILE A 68 6.72 5.16 0.28
N ASN A 69 5.74 5.01 1.16
CA ASN A 69 5.95 4.71 2.58
C ASN A 69 5.66 3.23 2.81
N VAL A 70 6.54 2.53 3.51
CA VAL A 70 6.52 1.07 3.66
C VAL A 70 6.55 0.69 5.14
N ALA A 71 5.70 -0.26 5.53
CA ALA A 71 5.80 -0.99 6.79
C ALA A 71 6.00 -2.48 6.51
N ILE A 72 6.87 -3.13 7.27
CA ILE A 72 7.16 -4.58 7.18
C ILE A 72 6.82 -5.24 8.51
N ILE A 73 6.13 -6.37 8.44
CA ILE A 73 5.74 -7.18 9.59
C ILE A 73 6.38 -8.56 9.43
N ASP A 74 7.08 -9.02 10.47
CA ASP A 74 7.61 -10.37 10.55
C ASP A 74 6.47 -11.35 10.86
N ASN A 75 6.33 -12.40 10.04
CA ASN A 75 5.22 -13.35 10.17
C ASN A 75 5.37 -14.33 11.34
N VAL A 76 6.59 -14.48 11.88
CA VAL A 76 6.86 -15.36 13.01
C VAL A 76 6.62 -14.63 14.31
N THR A 77 7.26 -13.46 14.50
CA THR A 77 7.10 -12.65 15.71
C THR A 77 5.79 -11.86 15.72
N ARG A 78 5.15 -11.71 14.55
CA ARG A 78 3.91 -10.93 14.37
C ARG A 78 4.06 -9.47 14.77
N THR A 79 5.25 -8.91 14.57
CA THR A 79 5.57 -7.53 14.93
C THR A 79 6.04 -6.72 13.74
N VAL A 80 5.76 -5.41 13.76
CA VAL A 80 6.36 -4.46 12.83
C VAL A 80 7.86 -4.38 13.10
N THR A 81 8.66 -4.71 12.09
CA THR A 81 10.14 -4.69 12.17
C THR A 81 10.72 -3.45 11.50
N ARG A 82 10.08 -2.94 10.44
CA ARG A 82 10.59 -1.80 9.70
C ARG A 82 9.46 -0.86 9.28
N VAL A 83 9.71 0.44 9.41
CA VAL A 83 8.90 1.49 8.80
C VAL A 83 9.84 2.48 8.14
N VAL A 84 9.65 2.76 6.85
CA VAL A 84 10.58 3.55 6.05
C VAL A 84 9.84 4.31 4.95
N ASN A 85 10.33 5.48 4.59
CA ASN A 85 9.89 6.25 3.44
C ASN A 85 10.95 6.22 2.34
N TYR A 86 10.48 6.16 1.09
CA TYR A 86 11.28 6.32 -0.12
C TYR A 86 10.72 7.48 -0.93
N ASP A 87 11.45 8.60 -1.01
CA ASP A 87 11.08 9.76 -1.83
C ASP A 87 11.32 9.46 -3.32
N THR A 88 10.37 8.77 -3.92
CA THR A 88 10.34 8.39 -5.35
C THR A 88 9.98 9.56 -6.28
N TYR A 89 10.09 10.80 -5.81
CA TYR A 89 10.03 12.01 -6.62
C TYR A 89 11.37 12.76 -6.60
N GLY A 90 11.93 12.97 -5.40
CA GLY A 90 13.18 13.71 -5.22
C GLY A 90 14.44 12.88 -5.46
N THR A 91 14.37 11.56 -5.26
CA THR A 91 15.52 10.64 -5.32
C THR A 91 15.21 9.42 -6.17
N ASP A 92 16.22 8.80 -6.78
CA ASP A 92 16.05 7.53 -7.49
C ASP A 92 15.58 6.43 -6.54
N SER A 93 14.87 5.44 -7.09
CA SER A 93 14.24 4.43 -6.24
C SER A 93 15.22 3.45 -5.61
N SER A 94 16.49 3.32 -6.01
CA SER A 94 17.38 2.16 -5.75
C SER A 94 17.35 1.53 -4.34
N ASN A 95 17.15 2.33 -3.30
CA ASN A 95 17.02 1.86 -1.91
C ASN A 95 15.71 1.08 -1.66
N LEU A 96 14.64 1.39 -2.38
CA LEU A 96 13.39 0.63 -2.43
C LEU A 96 13.63 -0.74 -3.06
N GLU A 97 14.26 -0.80 -4.24
CA GLU A 97 14.62 -2.06 -4.91
C GLU A 97 15.45 -2.95 -3.99
N THR A 98 16.48 -2.38 -3.35
CA THR A 98 17.32 -3.10 -2.39
C THR A 98 16.48 -3.68 -1.26
N MET A 99 15.56 -2.90 -0.69
CA MET A 99 14.67 -3.40 0.36
C MET A 99 13.78 -4.53 -0.14
N LEU A 100 13.15 -4.38 -1.31
CA LEU A 100 12.28 -5.41 -1.91
C LEU A 100 13.05 -6.72 -2.21
N LEU A 101 14.33 -6.64 -2.55
CA LEU A 101 15.18 -7.81 -2.78
C LEU A 101 15.59 -8.51 -1.46
N THR A 102 15.72 -7.76 -0.37
CA THR A 102 16.13 -8.30 0.94
C THR A 102 15.00 -8.91 1.77
N LEU A 103 13.76 -8.84 1.29
CA LEU A 103 12.59 -9.40 1.98
C LEU A 103 12.72 -10.90 2.20
N ARG A 104 12.42 -11.33 3.42
CA ARG A 104 12.35 -12.74 3.79
C ARG A 104 10.98 -13.30 3.47
N ARG A 105 10.93 -14.57 3.07
CA ARG A 105 9.66 -15.25 2.75
C ARG A 105 8.70 -15.18 3.94
N GLY A 106 7.46 -14.79 3.68
CA GLY A 106 6.42 -14.63 4.68
C GLY A 106 6.31 -13.22 5.27
N GLU A 107 7.33 -12.36 5.15
CA GLU A 107 7.21 -10.96 5.61
C GLU A 107 6.07 -10.25 4.87
N ILE A 108 5.16 -9.66 5.65
CA ILE A 108 4.04 -8.86 5.15
C ILE A 108 4.52 -7.44 4.94
N ILE A 109 4.12 -6.84 3.83
CA ILE A 109 4.54 -5.50 3.42
C ILE A 109 3.30 -4.70 3.12
N ILE A 110 3.24 -3.50 3.68
CA ILE A 110 2.18 -2.51 3.47
C ILE A 110 2.83 -1.28 2.87
N LEU A 111 2.39 -0.87 1.68
CA LEU A 111 2.86 0.33 1.00
C LEU A 111 1.72 1.35 0.89
N LEU A 112 2.02 2.60 1.21
CA LEU A 112 1.13 3.75 1.09
C LEU A 112 1.84 4.88 0.35
N THR A 113 1.19 5.45 -0.67
CA THR A 113 1.75 6.61 -1.37
C THR A 113 1.37 7.93 -0.69
N PHE A 114 2.22 8.94 -0.87
CA PHE A 114 1.92 10.32 -0.51
C PHE A 114 2.51 11.30 -1.51
N ASP A 115 1.72 12.32 -1.89
CA ASP A 115 2.04 13.36 -2.85
C ASP A 115 2.39 12.83 -4.24
N GLU A 116 3.55 12.22 -4.45
CA GLU A 116 4.02 11.78 -5.77
C GLU A 116 4.90 10.51 -5.69
N PRO A 117 4.41 9.34 -6.16
CA PRO A 117 5.12 8.07 -6.03
C PRO A 117 5.89 7.60 -7.28
N SER A 118 5.88 8.33 -8.40
CA SER A 118 6.17 7.73 -9.71
C SER A 118 7.35 8.32 -10.48
N THR A 119 7.72 9.59 -10.26
CA THR A 119 8.66 10.35 -11.13
C THR A 119 10.05 9.71 -11.20
N LYS A 120 10.51 9.16 -10.08
CA LYS A 120 11.81 8.48 -9.95
C LYS A 120 11.67 6.99 -9.63
N LEU A 121 10.46 6.44 -9.76
CA LEU A 121 10.21 5.01 -9.59
C LEU A 121 10.65 4.26 -10.85
N SER A 122 11.74 3.50 -10.72
CA SER A 122 12.35 2.80 -11.85
C SER A 122 11.46 1.66 -12.38
N THR A 123 11.72 1.23 -13.61
CA THR A 123 11.11 0.02 -14.18
C THR A 123 11.44 -1.22 -13.34
N VAL A 124 12.63 -1.30 -12.75
CA VAL A 124 13.04 -2.42 -11.90
C VAL A 124 12.19 -2.46 -10.63
N ALA A 125 11.97 -1.32 -9.96
CA ALA A 125 11.08 -1.25 -8.80
C ALA A 125 9.66 -1.73 -9.14
N ARG A 126 9.12 -1.29 -10.27
CA ARG A 126 7.78 -1.70 -10.72
C ARG A 126 7.71 -3.20 -11.02
N LEU A 127 8.75 -3.79 -11.60
CA LEU A 127 8.84 -5.24 -11.83
C LEU A 127 8.89 -6.01 -10.51
N LEU A 128 9.72 -5.58 -9.55
CA LEU A 128 9.79 -6.21 -8.22
C LEU A 128 8.46 -6.14 -7.47
N LEU A 129 7.75 -5.01 -7.57
CA LEU A 129 6.40 -4.87 -7.00
C LEU A 129 5.39 -5.79 -7.69
N HIS A 130 5.47 -5.94 -9.01
CA HIS A 130 4.66 -6.91 -9.75
C HIS A 130 4.97 -8.35 -9.29
N GLU A 131 6.24 -8.72 -9.13
CA GLU A 131 6.64 -10.06 -8.65
C GLU A 131 6.12 -10.36 -7.23
N LEU A 132 5.88 -9.32 -6.43
CA LEU A 132 5.22 -9.44 -5.12
C LEU A 132 3.68 -9.53 -5.21
N GLY A 133 3.11 -9.57 -6.41
CA GLY A 133 1.67 -9.71 -6.63
C GLY A 133 0.91 -8.39 -6.81
N SER A 134 1.60 -7.28 -7.11
CA SER A 134 0.90 -6.06 -7.53
C SER A 134 0.40 -6.20 -8.96
N SER A 135 -0.87 -5.85 -9.20
CA SER A 135 -1.40 -5.70 -10.56
C SER A 135 -1.36 -4.25 -11.05
N GLN A 136 -1.10 -3.27 -10.18
CA GLN A 136 -1.21 -1.84 -10.48
C GLN A 136 0.11 -1.07 -10.43
N ALA A 137 1.22 -1.66 -9.95
CA ALA A 137 2.50 -0.95 -9.82
C ALA A 137 3.01 -0.38 -11.16
N GLN A 138 2.76 -1.06 -12.27
CA GLN A 138 3.10 -0.56 -13.61
C GLN A 138 2.27 0.66 -14.02
N ASN A 139 1.09 0.83 -13.43
CA ASN A 139 0.16 1.91 -13.74
C ASN A 139 0.37 3.17 -12.88
N LEU A 140 1.32 3.17 -11.93
CA LEU A 140 1.58 4.37 -11.11
C LEU A 140 2.04 5.54 -11.99
N GLN A 141 1.23 6.61 -12.00
CA GLN A 141 1.46 7.87 -12.69
C GLN A 141 1.72 9.01 -11.70
N PHE A 142 2.11 10.17 -12.22
CA PHE A 142 2.37 11.37 -11.42
C PHE A 142 1.21 11.65 -10.46
N ARG A 143 1.49 11.67 -9.14
CA ARG A 143 0.50 11.95 -8.08
C ARG A 143 -0.67 10.97 -7.96
N THR A 144 -0.45 9.73 -8.38
CA THR A 144 -1.38 8.63 -8.11
C THR A 144 -1.43 8.32 -6.61
N SER A 145 -2.63 8.08 -6.10
CA SER A 145 -2.84 7.51 -4.76
C SER A 145 -2.95 6.00 -4.87
N TRP A 146 -2.18 5.26 -4.08
CA TRP A 146 -2.11 3.80 -4.15
C TRP A 146 -1.78 3.23 -2.78
N TYR A 147 -2.47 2.14 -2.43
CA TYR A 147 -2.03 1.26 -1.37
C TYR A 147 -1.84 -0.16 -1.93
N PHE A 148 -0.89 -0.88 -1.37
CA PHE A 148 -0.64 -2.27 -1.71
C PHE A 148 -0.18 -3.02 -0.48
N ILE A 149 -0.85 -4.12 -0.19
CA ILE A 149 -0.49 -5.03 0.90
C ILE A 149 -0.21 -6.39 0.29
N THR A 150 0.90 -7.01 0.65
CA THR A 150 1.28 -8.35 0.18
C THR A 150 2.16 -9.05 1.21
N PHE A 151 2.59 -10.28 0.94
CA PHE A 151 3.70 -10.89 1.63
C PHE A 151 4.65 -11.57 0.66
N LYS A 152 5.94 -11.65 1.03
CA LYS A 152 6.95 -12.28 0.17
C LYS A 152 6.64 -13.77 -0.02
N GLY A 153 6.38 -14.17 -1.26
CA GLY A 153 6.02 -15.55 -1.63
C GLY A 153 4.53 -15.78 -1.87
N LEU A 154 3.71 -14.72 -1.89
CA LEU A 154 2.35 -14.77 -2.40
C LEU A 154 2.34 -15.30 -3.85
N THR A 155 1.38 -16.17 -4.16
CA THR A 155 1.12 -16.62 -5.54
C THR A 155 -0.12 -15.90 -6.06
N GLY A 156 -0.04 -15.32 -7.26
CA GLY A 156 -1.11 -14.51 -7.85
C GLY A 156 -1.05 -13.04 -7.41
N TYR A 157 -2.15 -12.31 -7.65
CA TYR A 157 -2.27 -10.89 -7.32
C TYR A 157 -2.81 -10.68 -5.90
N SER A 158 -2.35 -9.66 -5.21
CA SER A 158 -2.90 -9.35 -3.89
C SER A 158 -4.36 -8.88 -3.97
N PRO A 159 -5.24 -9.41 -3.10
CA PRO A 159 -6.60 -8.88 -2.95
C PRO A 159 -6.62 -7.50 -2.27
N TYR A 160 -5.50 -7.06 -1.69
CA TYR A 160 -5.39 -5.81 -0.94
C TYR A 160 -4.56 -4.79 -1.72
N GLU A 161 -5.13 -4.26 -2.79
CA GLU A 161 -4.52 -3.18 -3.55
C GLU A 161 -5.56 -2.38 -4.32
N GLU A 162 -5.53 -1.07 -4.13
CA GLU A 162 -6.33 -0.10 -4.87
C GLU A 162 -5.47 1.06 -5.36
N ILE A 163 -5.89 1.64 -6.48
CA ILE A 163 -5.24 2.76 -7.15
C ILE A 163 -6.29 3.82 -7.49
N ALA A 164 -5.93 5.09 -7.29
CA ALA A 164 -6.71 6.26 -7.67
C ALA A 164 -5.83 7.19 -8.49
N PHE A 165 -6.19 7.36 -9.76
CA PHE A 165 -5.50 8.26 -10.67
C PHE A 165 -5.83 9.73 -10.37
N PRO A 166 -4.94 10.67 -10.74
CA PRO A 166 -5.19 12.09 -10.59
C PRO A 166 -6.50 12.54 -11.23
N GLY A 167 -7.33 13.24 -10.45
CA GLY A 167 -8.54 13.88 -10.92
C GLY A 167 -8.33 15.37 -11.21
N THR A 168 -9.41 16.15 -11.10
CA THR A 168 -9.41 17.61 -11.30
C THR A 168 -8.53 18.38 -10.32
N THR A 169 -8.28 17.84 -9.13
CA THR A 169 -7.39 18.44 -8.13
C THR A 169 -5.91 18.29 -8.50
N GLY A 170 -5.58 17.38 -9.43
CA GLY A 170 -4.21 17.05 -9.79
C GLY A 170 -3.56 15.97 -8.92
N TRP A 171 -4.29 15.37 -7.98
CA TRP A 171 -3.88 14.19 -7.19
C TRP A 171 -4.97 13.12 -7.22
N GLY A 172 -4.56 11.87 -7.02
CA GLY A 172 -5.48 10.77 -6.77
C GLY A 172 -6.23 10.96 -5.46
N LYS A 173 -7.52 10.63 -5.43
CA LYS A 173 -8.30 10.64 -4.17
C LYS A 173 -7.61 9.77 -3.11
N SER A 174 -7.69 10.20 -1.84
CA SER A 174 -7.20 9.38 -0.73
C SER A 174 -7.97 8.05 -0.68
N LEU A 175 -7.23 6.97 -0.48
CA LEU A 175 -7.74 5.60 -0.36
C LEU A 175 -7.62 5.15 1.07
N SER A 176 -8.60 4.40 1.57
CA SER A 176 -8.60 3.90 2.94
C SER A 176 -9.04 2.44 3.01
N LEU A 177 -8.48 1.70 3.95
CA LEU A 177 -8.87 0.33 4.25
C LEU A 177 -8.90 0.13 5.76
N ASN A 178 -10.04 -0.34 6.26
CA ASN A 178 -10.23 -0.72 7.67
C ASN A 178 -10.67 -2.18 7.69
N THR A 179 -9.81 -3.08 8.15
CA THR A 179 -10.07 -4.52 8.08
C THR A 179 -9.26 -5.31 9.10
N CYS A 180 -9.64 -6.57 9.31
CA CYS A 180 -8.78 -7.55 9.95
C CYS A 180 -7.90 -8.20 8.88
N LEU A 181 -6.62 -7.86 8.87
CA LEU A 181 -5.67 -8.43 7.92
C LEU A 181 -5.14 -9.75 8.48
N PRO A 182 -5.33 -10.89 7.78
CA PRO A 182 -4.75 -12.15 8.21
C PRO A 182 -3.24 -12.16 7.99
N PHE A 183 -2.49 -12.92 8.82
CA PHE A 183 -1.04 -13.07 8.65
C PHE A 183 -0.65 -13.86 7.38
N SER A 184 -1.62 -14.49 6.72
CA SER A 184 -1.49 -15.16 5.43
C SER A 184 -2.83 -15.09 4.71
N PHE A 185 -2.81 -14.87 3.39
CA PHE A 185 -3.98 -14.84 2.54
C PHE A 185 -3.66 -15.41 1.15
N GLU A 186 -4.69 -15.79 0.41
CA GLU A 186 -4.52 -16.28 -0.96
C GLU A 186 -4.52 -15.12 -1.95
N GLY A 187 -3.68 -15.23 -2.97
CA GLY A 187 -3.69 -14.30 -4.08
C GLY A 187 -4.78 -14.66 -5.09
N GLN A 188 -5.18 -13.68 -5.87
CA GLN A 188 -6.17 -13.83 -6.93
C GLN A 188 -5.46 -14.12 -8.25
N MET A 189 -5.91 -15.15 -8.97
CA MET A 189 -5.36 -15.47 -10.30
C MET A 189 -5.75 -14.43 -11.35
N ILE A 190 -6.89 -13.78 -11.15
CA ILE A 190 -7.43 -12.75 -12.02
C ILE A 190 -7.78 -11.58 -11.14
N LYS A 191 -7.18 -10.43 -11.41
CA LYS A 191 -7.61 -9.15 -10.84
C LYS A 191 -8.38 -8.40 -11.92
N PRO A 192 -9.70 -8.21 -11.76
CA PRO A 192 -10.48 -7.46 -12.74
C PRO A 192 -9.90 -6.05 -12.89
N ASP A 193 -9.72 -5.60 -14.14
CA ASP A 193 -9.39 -4.22 -14.43
C ASP A 193 -10.46 -3.31 -13.77
N THR A 194 -10.07 -2.47 -12.82
CA THR A 194 -10.98 -1.47 -12.23
C THR A 194 -11.53 -0.52 -13.30
N THR A 195 -10.82 -0.37 -14.42
CA THR A 195 -11.15 0.50 -15.54
C THR A 195 -12.16 -0.08 -16.53
N VAL A 196 -12.66 -1.33 -16.38
CA VAL A 196 -13.63 -1.87 -17.38
C VAL A 196 -14.92 -1.06 -17.40
N ILE A 197 -15.29 -0.42 -16.29
CA ILE A 197 -16.52 0.38 -16.20
C ILE A 197 -16.33 1.78 -16.83
N ASP A 198 -15.11 2.32 -16.86
CA ASP A 198 -14.83 3.68 -17.37
C ASP A 198 -14.06 3.72 -18.70
N ASN A 199 -13.59 2.59 -19.22
CA ASN A 199 -12.92 2.54 -20.51
C ASN A 199 -13.95 2.42 -21.63
N GLU A 200 -14.54 3.55 -22.02
CA GLU A 200 -15.49 3.63 -23.15
C GLU A 200 -14.94 2.97 -24.43
N SER A 201 -13.63 3.05 -24.68
CA SER A 201 -13.02 2.46 -25.88
C SER A 201 -13.05 0.94 -25.82
N ARG A 202 -12.83 0.35 -24.64
CA ARG A 202 -12.91 -1.11 -24.44
C ARG A 202 -14.35 -1.59 -24.37
N VAL A 203 -15.28 -0.82 -23.79
CA VAL A 203 -16.72 -1.09 -23.86
C VAL A 203 -17.20 -1.05 -25.31
N LYS A 204 -16.82 -0.03 -26.08
CA LYS A 204 -17.11 0.08 -27.52
C LYS A 204 -16.51 -1.09 -28.30
N PHE A 205 -15.26 -1.43 -28.04
CA PHE A 205 -14.61 -2.61 -28.63
C PHE A 205 -15.36 -3.90 -28.31
N LEU A 206 -15.67 -4.19 -27.05
CA LEU A 206 -16.42 -5.39 -26.67
C LEU A 206 -17.82 -5.43 -27.29
N SER A 207 -18.49 -4.27 -27.37
CA SER A 207 -19.80 -4.17 -28.02
C SER A 207 -19.76 -4.44 -29.53
N SER A 208 -18.67 -4.10 -30.23
CA SER A 208 -18.53 -4.36 -31.66
C SER A 208 -18.35 -5.84 -32.00
N PHE A 209 -17.98 -6.67 -31.03
CA PHE A 209 -17.85 -8.13 -31.20
C PHE A 209 -19.00 -8.93 -30.55
N TYR A 210 -19.90 -8.28 -29.81
CA TYR A 210 -21.01 -8.97 -29.13
C TYR A 210 -21.97 -9.67 -30.11
N ASN A 211 -22.10 -9.16 -31.34
CA ASN A 211 -22.91 -9.77 -32.40
C ASN A 211 -22.22 -10.94 -33.13
N ILE A 212 -20.98 -11.28 -32.78
CA ILE A 212 -20.19 -12.34 -33.44
C ILE A 212 -20.13 -13.62 -32.57
N ILE A 213 -20.50 -13.53 -31.28
CA ILE A 213 -20.33 -14.61 -30.27
C ILE A 213 -21.68 -15.15 -29.77
N GLN A 214 -22.80 -14.73 -30.36
CA GLN A 214 -24.08 -15.42 -30.15
C GLN A 214 -24.14 -16.60 -31.14
N PRO A 215 -24.33 -17.86 -30.68
CA PRO A 215 -24.51 -19.01 -31.57
C PRO A 215 -25.77 -18.91 -32.42
#